data_AF-A0A6J8AME7-F1
#
_entry.id   AF-A0A6J8AME7-F1
#
_cell.length_a   1.000
_cell.length_b   1.000
_cell.length_c   1.000
_cell.angle_alpha   90.00
_cell.angle_beta   90.00
_cell.angle_gamma   90.00
#
_symmetry.space_group_name_H-M   'P 1'
#
loop_
_entity.id
_entity.type
_entity.pdbx_description
1 polymer ?
#
loop_
_entity_poly.entity_id
_entity_poly.type
_entity_poly.pdbx_seq_one_letter_code
_entity_poly.pdbx_strand_id
1 'polypeptide(L)'
;MAGKIDKIDIFGNYIPFLAYSIISMCDITPQLIELYNVFNSSPISKYYKPLNYTTYHMTVYNIWNQREKLHPYQIDQSGRAPKRELTEMNGVMKPALLRMANTIRELKDINVIQVTVSKIRKGSSVVSLRVNIRSPMQRVHINSLRSWCAANFYNDDAELKFHISLGYLYKEIEGDLNYRYMNLKNG
;
A
#
# COMPACT_ATOMS: atom_id res chain seq x y z
N MET A 1 19.40 11.99 10.90
CA MET A 1 18.75 12.58 9.70
C MET A 1 17.58 11.69 9.38
N ALA A 2 16.39 12.08 9.83
CA ALA A 2 15.17 11.34 9.58
C ALA A 2 15.00 11.28 8.06
N GLY A 3 15.19 10.08 7.50
CA GLY A 3 15.06 9.88 6.07
C GLY A 3 13.69 10.37 5.63
N LYS A 4 13.68 11.40 4.80
CA LYS A 4 12.49 11.89 4.11
C LYS A 4 11.78 10.67 3.52
N ILE A 5 10.66 10.26 4.08
CA ILE A 5 9.81 9.29 3.41
C ILE A 5 9.19 10.08 2.28
N ASP A 6 9.38 9.68 1.01
CA ASP A 6 8.89 10.43 -0.17
C ASP A 6 7.36 10.59 -0.27
N LYS A 7 6.64 10.21 0.79
CA LYS A 7 5.18 10.32 0.93
C LYS A 7 4.77 11.34 2.00
N ILE A 8 5.68 11.77 2.88
CA ILE A 8 5.35 12.67 3.99
C ILE A 8 6.51 13.63 4.29
N ASP A 9 6.21 14.90 4.49
CA ASP A 9 7.19 15.90 4.89
C ASP A 9 7.48 15.88 6.40
N ILE A 10 8.45 16.69 6.84
CA ILE A 10 8.85 16.79 8.26
C ILE A 10 7.75 17.42 9.16
N PHE A 11 6.70 17.99 8.57
CA PHE A 11 5.57 18.59 9.27
C PHE A 11 4.37 17.65 9.36
N GLY A 12 4.47 16.45 8.79
CA GLY A 12 3.40 15.46 8.80
C GLY A 12 2.36 15.68 7.71
N ASN A 13 2.69 16.42 6.65
CA ASN A 13 1.82 16.56 5.48
C ASN A 13 2.17 15.49 4.44
N TYR A 14 1.14 14.81 3.95
CA TYR A 14 1.29 13.93 2.79
C TYR A 14 1.64 14.77 1.57
N ILE A 15 2.71 14.38 0.88
CA ILE A 15 3.15 15.01 -0.37
C ILE A 15 2.76 14.13 -1.56
N PRO A 16 2.60 14.70 -2.77
CA PRO A 16 2.32 13.92 -3.96
C PRO A 16 3.32 12.79 -4.16
N PHE A 17 2.80 11.56 -4.30
CA PHE A 17 3.57 10.38 -4.62
C PHE A 17 2.84 9.62 -5.72
N LEU A 18 3.42 9.61 -6.92
CA LEU A 18 2.80 8.97 -8.07
C LEU A 18 3.08 7.46 -8.06
N ALA A 19 2.02 6.67 -8.16
CA ALA A 19 2.09 5.22 -8.26
C ALA A 19 0.85 4.63 -8.94
N TYR A 20 1.04 3.47 -9.56
CA TYR A 20 -0.02 2.56 -9.96
C TYR A 20 0.15 1.27 -9.16
N SER A 21 -0.92 0.84 -8.51
CA SER A 21 -0.95 -0.39 -7.74
C SER A 21 -2.32 -1.04 -7.89
N ILE A 22 -2.34 -2.36 -7.76
CA ILE A 22 -3.57 -3.10 -7.53
C ILE A 22 -3.77 -3.16 -6.03
N ILE A 23 -4.92 -2.69 -5.58
CA ILE A 23 -5.26 -2.63 -4.17
C ILE A 23 -6.57 -3.33 -3.89
N SER A 24 -6.68 -3.88 -2.69
CA SER A 24 -7.93 -4.34 -2.10
C SER A 24 -8.28 -3.35 -0.99
N MET A 25 -9.33 -2.56 -1.22
CA MET A 25 -9.83 -1.59 -0.24
C MET A 25 -10.41 -2.33 0.96
N CYS A 26 -10.20 -1.80 2.15
CA CYS A 26 -10.89 -2.28 3.33
C CYS A 26 -12.33 -1.76 3.33
N ASP A 27 -13.28 -2.61 3.71
CA ASP A 27 -14.64 -2.15 4.03
C ASP A 27 -14.58 -1.18 5.22
N ILE A 28 -15.34 -0.09 5.14
CA ILE A 28 -15.42 0.87 6.23
C ILE A 28 -16.29 0.27 7.33
N THR A 29 -15.64 -0.17 8.41
CA THR A 29 -16.31 -0.73 9.59
C THR A 29 -16.12 0.19 10.81
N PRO A 30 -17.02 0.13 11.81
CA PRO A 30 -16.84 0.84 13.07
C PRO A 30 -15.47 0.61 13.73
N GLN A 31 -14.93 -0.61 13.63
CA GLN A 31 -13.63 -0.97 14.21
C GLN A 31 -12.46 -0.26 13.52
N LEU A 32 -12.52 -0.02 12.20
CA LEU A 32 -11.49 0.76 11.51
C LEU A 32 -11.55 2.25 11.86
N ILE A 33 -12.76 2.78 12.03
CA ILE A 33 -12.97 4.16 12.49
C ILE A 33 -12.41 4.31 13.92
N GLU A 34 -12.73 3.37 14.80
CA GLU A 34 -12.20 3.33 16.17
C GLU A 34 -10.67 3.24 16.18
N LEU A 35 -10.08 2.33 15.38
CA LEU A 35 -8.63 2.21 15.24
C LEU A 35 -7.98 3.53 14.81
N TYR A 36 -8.58 4.24 13.85
CA TYR A 36 -8.12 5.56 13.41
C TYR A 36 -8.23 6.61 14.53
N ASN A 37 -9.33 6.62 15.28
CA ASN A 37 -9.53 7.53 16.40
C ASN A 37 -8.53 7.27 17.53
N VAL A 38 -8.25 6.00 17.85
CA VAL A 38 -7.22 5.67 18.84
C VAL A 38 -5.84 6.03 18.34
N PHE A 39 -5.52 5.79 17.05
CA PHE A 39 -4.24 6.23 16.49
C PHE A 39 -4.05 7.74 16.69
N ASN A 40 -5.03 8.56 16.30
CA ASN A 40 -4.97 10.02 16.41
C ASN A 40 -4.84 10.52 17.85
N SER A 41 -5.60 9.91 18.78
CA SER A 41 -5.61 10.33 20.19
C SER A 41 -4.46 9.76 21.02
N SER A 42 -3.81 8.70 20.56
CA SER A 42 -2.68 8.10 21.26
C SER A 42 -1.39 8.92 21.10
N PRO A 43 -0.40 8.79 22.00
CA PRO A 43 0.82 9.59 21.90
C PRO A 43 1.70 9.25 20.68
N ILE A 44 1.38 8.20 19.91
CA ILE A 44 2.07 7.88 18.66
C ILE A 44 1.84 8.91 17.55
N SER A 45 0.72 9.65 17.60
CA SER A 45 0.37 10.67 16.60
C SER A 45 1.34 11.86 16.61
N LYS A 46 2.12 12.02 17.69
CA LYS A 46 3.23 12.98 17.79
C LYS A 46 4.39 12.67 16.83
N TYR A 47 4.51 11.42 16.39
CA TYR A 47 5.62 10.92 15.57
C TYR A 47 5.16 10.40 14.21
N TYR A 48 3.93 9.87 14.15
CA TYR A 48 3.33 9.32 12.95
C TYR A 48 2.09 10.09 12.53
N LYS A 49 1.97 10.33 11.23
CA LYS A 49 0.74 10.87 10.66
C LYS A 49 -0.15 9.71 10.28
N PRO A 50 -1.36 9.59 10.84
CA PRO A 50 -2.29 8.56 10.40
C PRO A 50 -2.73 8.82 8.96
N LEU A 51 -2.95 7.74 8.21
CA LEU A 51 -3.73 7.75 6.99
C LEU A 51 -5.21 7.84 7.37
N ASN A 52 -6.01 8.53 6.56
CA ASN A 52 -7.46 8.52 6.74
C ASN A 52 -7.97 7.07 6.55
N TYR A 53 -8.85 6.59 7.43
CA TYR A 53 -9.38 5.23 7.36
C TYR A 53 -10.08 4.93 6.02
N THR A 54 -10.61 5.94 5.32
CA THR A 54 -11.19 5.80 3.98
C THR A 54 -10.17 5.41 2.90
N THR A 55 -8.88 5.53 3.20
CA THR A 55 -7.77 5.17 2.31
C THR A 55 -7.14 3.83 2.66
N TYR A 56 -7.61 3.14 3.71
CA TYR A 56 -7.04 1.87 4.11
C TYR A 56 -7.25 0.80 3.04
N HIS A 57 -6.14 0.19 2.63
CA HIS A 57 -6.11 -0.83 1.62
C HIS A 57 -4.93 -1.76 1.84
N MET A 58 -5.04 -2.97 1.30
CA MET A 58 -3.93 -3.89 1.10
C MET A 58 -3.44 -3.74 -0.34
N THR A 59 -2.15 -3.48 -0.53
CA THR A 59 -1.55 -3.59 -1.86
C THR A 59 -1.44 -5.06 -2.24
N VAL A 60 -2.07 -5.44 -3.35
CA VAL A 60 -1.99 -6.79 -3.94
C VAL A 60 -0.76 -6.90 -4.85
N TYR A 61 -0.50 -5.85 -5.63
CA TYR A 61 0.62 -5.79 -6.56
C TYR A 61 1.04 -4.34 -6.83
N ASN A 62 2.35 -4.08 -6.92
CA ASN A 62 2.89 -2.76 -7.30
C ASN A 62 3.22 -2.74 -8.80
N ILE A 63 2.48 -1.96 -9.58
CA ILE A 63 2.70 -1.84 -11.02
C ILE A 63 3.87 -0.91 -11.29
N TRP A 64 3.83 0.28 -10.69
CA TRP A 64 4.88 1.27 -10.83
C TRP A 64 4.79 2.32 -9.72
N ASN A 65 5.91 2.90 -9.32
CA ASN A 65 5.94 4.14 -8.55
C ASN A 65 7.07 5.09 -8.97
N GLN A 66 6.96 6.36 -8.58
CA GLN A 66 7.89 7.42 -8.98
C GLN A 66 9.37 7.20 -8.60
N ARG A 67 9.68 6.25 -7.71
CA ARG A 67 11.08 5.88 -7.36
C ARG A 67 11.67 4.89 -8.36
N GLU A 68 10.83 4.08 -8.98
CA GLU A 68 11.28 3.01 -9.87
C GLU A 68 11.83 3.59 -11.18
N LYS A 69 12.80 2.87 -11.75
CA LYS A 69 13.24 3.12 -13.12
C LYS A 69 12.14 2.59 -14.04
N LEU A 70 11.79 3.37 -15.05
CA LEU A 70 10.85 2.92 -16.08
C LEU A 70 11.48 1.75 -16.83
N HIS A 71 10.72 0.68 -16.97
CA HIS A 71 11.13 -0.44 -17.81
C HIS A 71 11.20 0.03 -19.27
N PRO A 72 12.12 -0.47 -20.11
CA PRO A 72 12.16 -0.14 -21.54
C PRO A 72 10.86 -0.38 -22.33
N TYR A 73 9.96 -1.22 -21.82
CA TYR A 73 8.62 -1.43 -22.43
C TYR A 73 7.56 -0.43 -21.95
N GLN A 74 7.93 0.49 -21.06
CA GLN A 74 7.13 1.62 -20.57
C GLN A 74 7.60 2.94 -21.21
N ILE A 75 8.18 2.85 -22.42
CA ILE A 75 8.46 4.00 -23.27
C ILE A 75 7.21 4.35 -24.08
N ASP A 76 7.01 5.62 -24.38
CA ASP A 76 5.90 6.07 -25.22
C ASP A 76 6.04 5.54 -26.66
N GLN A 77 5.03 5.77 -27.49
CA GLN A 77 5.04 5.35 -28.91
C GLN A 77 6.19 5.96 -29.72
N SER A 78 6.86 7.00 -29.21
CA SER A 78 8.03 7.64 -29.82
C SER A 78 9.36 7.09 -29.31
N GLY A 79 9.34 6.07 -28.45
CA GLY A 79 10.54 5.46 -27.86
C GLY A 79 11.17 6.30 -26.75
N ARG A 80 10.47 7.33 -26.25
CA ARG A 80 10.95 8.18 -25.16
C ARG A 80 10.42 7.67 -23.83
N ALA A 81 11.25 7.72 -22.80
CA ALA A 81 10.77 7.51 -21.44
C ALA A 81 9.82 8.66 -21.07
N PRO A 82 8.59 8.38 -20.62
CA PRO A 82 7.68 9.42 -20.15
C PRO A 82 8.34 10.18 -18.99
N LYS A 83 8.09 11.48 -18.91
CA LYS A 83 8.38 12.24 -17.70
C LYS A 83 7.63 11.61 -16.54
N ARG A 84 8.17 11.76 -15.33
CA ARG A 84 7.52 11.32 -14.07
C ARG A 84 6.36 12.23 -13.67
N GLU A 85 5.52 12.59 -14.65
CA GLU A 85 4.30 13.36 -14.51
C GLU A 85 3.11 12.42 -14.71
N LEU A 86 2.04 12.61 -13.95
CA LEU A 86 0.90 11.70 -13.93
C LEU A 86 0.22 11.56 -15.31
N THR A 87 0.17 12.65 -16.08
CA THR A 87 -0.43 12.71 -17.42
C THR A 87 0.33 11.87 -18.43
N GLU A 88 1.66 11.98 -18.47
CA GLU A 88 2.50 11.19 -19.38
C GLU A 88 2.53 9.72 -18.98
N MET A 89 2.64 9.43 -17.68
CA MET A 89 2.58 8.07 -17.15
C MET A 89 1.24 7.39 -17.42
N ASN A 90 0.12 8.13 -17.31
CA ASN A 90 -1.20 7.63 -17.71
C ASN A 90 -1.22 7.25 -19.20
N GLY A 91 -0.62 8.06 -20.07
CA GLY A 91 -0.57 7.77 -21.52
C GLY A 91 0.11 6.44 -21.83
N VAL A 92 1.23 6.15 -21.17
CA VAL A 92 1.99 4.91 -21.33
C VAL A 92 1.29 3.71 -20.68
N MET A 93 0.76 3.88 -19.47
CA MET A 93 0.22 2.77 -18.68
C MET A 93 -1.21 2.38 -19.06
N LYS A 94 -2.00 3.32 -19.60
CA LYS A 94 -3.44 3.13 -19.86
C LYS A 94 -3.78 1.87 -20.66
N PRO A 95 -3.08 1.52 -21.77
CA PRO A 95 -3.39 0.29 -22.51
C PRO A 95 -3.24 -0.99 -21.66
N ALA A 96 -2.18 -1.07 -20.84
CA ALA A 96 -1.95 -2.21 -19.96
C ALA A 96 -2.96 -2.25 -18.79
N LEU A 97 -3.28 -1.09 -18.22
CA LEU A 97 -4.30 -0.95 -17.18
C LEU A 97 -5.70 -1.36 -17.68
N LEU A 98 -6.05 -1.04 -18.94
CA LEU A 98 -7.32 -1.44 -19.55
C LEU A 98 -7.41 -2.95 -19.76
N ARG A 99 -6.33 -3.61 -20.23
CA ARG A 99 -6.31 -5.08 -20.34
C ARG A 99 -6.48 -5.74 -18.97
N MET A 100 -5.80 -5.21 -17.95
CA MET A 100 -5.88 -5.70 -16.58
C MET A 100 -7.30 -5.55 -15.99
N ALA A 101 -7.97 -4.42 -16.25
CA ALA A 101 -9.34 -4.21 -15.77
C ALA A 101 -10.31 -5.30 -16.27
N ASN A 102 -10.09 -5.84 -17.47
CA ASN A 102 -10.88 -6.95 -17.98
C ASN A 102 -10.55 -8.26 -17.25
N THR A 103 -9.27 -8.56 -17.03
CA THR A 103 -8.84 -9.75 -16.28
C THR A 103 -9.34 -9.74 -14.84
N ILE A 104 -9.31 -8.59 -14.15
CA ILE A 104 -9.79 -8.47 -12.76
C ILE A 104 -11.30 -8.75 -12.68
N ARG A 105 -12.10 -8.35 -13.68
CA ARG A 105 -13.55 -8.61 -13.72
C ARG A 105 -13.89 -10.09 -13.79
N GLU A 106 -12.96 -10.95 -14.18
CA GLU A 106 -13.14 -12.41 -14.20
C GLU A 106 -12.85 -13.05 -12.84
N LEU A 107 -12.18 -12.34 -11.92
CA LEU A 107 -11.79 -12.83 -10.59
C LEU A 107 -12.86 -12.61 -9.50
N LYS A 108 -14.15 -12.58 -9.86
CA LYS A 108 -15.31 -12.05 -9.09
C LYS A 108 -15.48 -12.50 -7.62
N ASP A 109 -14.74 -13.49 -7.11
CA ASP A 109 -15.03 -14.15 -5.83
C ASP A 109 -13.87 -14.13 -4.80
N ILE A 110 -13.07 -13.07 -4.73
CA ILE A 110 -12.01 -12.95 -3.71
C ILE A 110 -12.48 -12.12 -2.51
N ASN A 111 -13.22 -12.74 -1.58
CA ASN A 111 -13.56 -12.14 -0.28
C ASN A 111 -12.36 -12.23 0.69
N VAL A 112 -11.58 -11.17 0.87
CA VAL A 112 -10.36 -11.20 1.70
C VAL A 112 -10.66 -11.21 3.22
N ILE A 113 -9.79 -11.92 3.94
CA ILE A 113 -9.89 -12.50 5.27
C ILE A 113 -9.25 -11.65 6.39
N GLN A 114 -9.68 -11.93 7.63
CA GLN A 114 -9.08 -11.60 8.94
C GLN A 114 -7.67 -11.00 8.94
N VAL A 115 -7.63 -9.77 9.46
CA VAL A 115 -6.42 -8.97 9.70
C VAL A 115 -5.79 -9.34 11.04
N THR A 116 -4.46 -9.43 11.12
CA THR A 116 -3.76 -9.63 12.40
C THR A 116 -2.75 -8.50 12.62
N VAL A 117 -2.99 -7.69 13.64
CA VAL A 117 -2.12 -6.57 14.01
C VAL A 117 -0.77 -7.11 14.49
N SER A 118 0.34 -6.79 13.81
CA SER A 118 1.65 -7.27 14.23
C SER A 118 2.74 -6.20 14.14
N LYS A 119 2.86 -5.49 15.26
CA LYS A 119 4.05 -4.78 15.76
C LYS A 119 4.40 -3.44 15.09
N ILE A 120 4.65 -2.44 15.95
CA ILE A 120 5.36 -1.21 15.62
C ILE A 120 6.83 -1.46 15.99
N ARG A 121 7.73 -1.48 15.00
CA ARG A 121 9.18 -1.65 15.24
C ARG A 121 9.89 -0.30 15.18
N LYS A 122 10.81 -0.05 16.12
CA LYS A 122 11.77 1.06 16.06
C LYS A 122 12.55 0.96 14.74
N GLY A 123 12.60 2.05 13.96
CA GLY A 123 13.19 2.08 12.63
C GLY A 123 12.24 1.72 11.47
N SER A 124 10.99 1.32 11.75
CA SER A 124 9.96 1.25 10.70
C SER A 124 9.46 2.65 10.36
N SER A 125 9.49 2.99 9.08
CA SER A 125 8.92 4.22 8.54
C SER A 125 7.38 4.22 8.52
N VAL A 126 6.75 3.07 8.84
CA VAL A 126 5.32 2.83 8.70
C VAL A 126 4.77 2.08 9.91
N VAL A 127 3.59 2.49 10.39
CA VAL A 127 2.73 1.67 11.26
C VAL A 127 1.74 0.93 10.37
N SER A 128 1.66 -0.39 10.49
CA SER A 128 0.81 -1.20 9.62
C SER A 128 0.17 -2.39 10.33
N LEU A 129 -0.96 -2.85 9.82
CA LEU A 129 -1.55 -4.14 10.13
C LEU A 129 -1.02 -5.19 9.18
N ARG A 130 -0.63 -6.38 9.65
CA ARG A 130 -0.27 -7.48 8.75
C ARG A 130 -1.54 -8.20 8.32
N VAL A 131 -1.63 -8.52 7.04
CA VAL A 131 -2.75 -9.28 6.51
C VAL A 131 -2.29 -10.71 6.26
N ASN A 132 -3.04 -11.68 6.79
CA ASN A 132 -2.79 -13.10 6.59
C ASN A 132 -3.95 -13.71 5.81
N ILE A 133 -3.67 -14.15 4.58
CA ILE A 133 -4.67 -14.80 3.74
C ILE A 133 -4.79 -16.25 4.18
N ARG A 134 -5.87 -16.63 4.88
CA ARG A 134 -6.03 -17.99 5.43
C ARG A 134 -6.47 -19.02 4.39
N SER A 135 -7.35 -18.65 3.47
CA SER A 135 -7.89 -19.56 2.45
C SER A 135 -6.80 -19.95 1.45
N PRO A 136 -6.49 -21.24 1.28
CA PRO A 136 -5.55 -21.71 0.25
C PRO A 136 -6.00 -21.29 -1.16
N MET A 137 -7.29 -21.41 -1.47
CA MET A 137 -7.83 -21.04 -2.78
C MET A 137 -7.64 -19.55 -3.08
N GLN A 138 -7.84 -18.68 -2.09
CA GLN A 138 -7.59 -17.24 -2.27
C GLN A 138 -6.12 -16.92 -2.46
N ARG A 139 -5.22 -17.62 -1.74
CA ARG A 139 -3.78 -17.49 -1.97
C ARG A 139 -3.42 -17.87 -3.41
N VAL A 140 -4.02 -18.95 -3.94
CA VAL A 140 -3.84 -19.34 -5.34
C VAL A 140 -4.33 -18.23 -6.27
N HIS A 141 -5.54 -17.70 -6.09
CA HIS A 141 -6.06 -16.63 -6.95
C HIS A 141 -5.21 -15.35 -6.92
N ILE A 142 -4.79 -14.92 -5.73
CA ILE A 142 -3.94 -13.74 -5.58
C ILE A 142 -2.55 -13.96 -6.20
N ASN A 143 -1.97 -15.15 -6.02
CA ASN A 143 -0.70 -15.48 -6.66
C ASN A 143 -0.83 -15.55 -8.19
N SER A 144 -1.91 -16.12 -8.71
CA SER A 144 -2.20 -16.12 -10.16
C SER A 144 -2.33 -14.70 -10.71
N LEU A 145 -3.04 -13.81 -9.99
CA LEU A 145 -3.13 -12.40 -10.36
C LEU A 145 -1.75 -11.73 -10.35
N ARG A 146 -0.95 -11.93 -9.30
CA ARG A 146 0.41 -11.38 -9.22
C ARG A 146 1.33 -11.89 -10.33
N SER A 147 1.28 -13.17 -10.66
CA SER A 147 2.01 -13.76 -11.78
C SER A 147 1.60 -13.15 -13.12
N TRP A 148 0.29 -12.96 -13.34
CA TRP A 148 -0.21 -12.27 -14.53
C TRP A 148 0.30 -10.83 -14.60
N CYS A 149 0.30 -10.11 -13.47
CA CYS A 149 0.79 -8.74 -13.41
C CYS A 149 2.30 -8.66 -13.68
N ALA A 150 3.10 -9.54 -13.09
CA ALA A 150 4.53 -9.63 -13.33
C ALA A 150 4.84 -9.84 -14.82
N ALA A 151 4.09 -10.72 -15.49
CA ALA A 151 4.24 -10.96 -16.93
C ALA A 151 3.88 -9.74 -17.81
N ASN A 152 2.98 -8.86 -17.35
CA ASN A 152 2.46 -7.74 -18.15
C ASN A 152 3.09 -6.38 -17.81
N PHE A 153 3.57 -6.20 -16.59
CA PHE A 153 4.12 -4.94 -16.09
C PHE A 153 5.62 -4.99 -15.82
N TYR A 154 6.25 -6.16 -15.98
CA TYR A 154 7.70 -6.35 -15.89
C TYR A 154 8.29 -5.90 -14.55
N ASN A 155 7.50 -5.99 -13.48
CA ASN A 155 7.94 -5.76 -12.11
C ASN A 155 7.86 -7.07 -11.33
N ASP A 156 8.91 -7.42 -10.59
CA ASP A 156 8.85 -8.55 -9.67
C ASP A 156 8.57 -8.01 -8.27
N ASP A 157 7.37 -8.32 -7.77
CA ASP A 157 6.97 -7.94 -6.43
C ASP A 157 7.04 -9.11 -5.45
N ALA A 158 7.68 -10.23 -5.78
CA ALA A 158 7.66 -11.50 -5.03
C ALA A 158 7.83 -11.33 -3.50
N GLU A 159 8.64 -10.36 -3.06
CA GLU A 159 8.88 -10.08 -1.63
C GLU A 159 7.78 -9.28 -0.92
N LEU A 160 6.77 -8.78 -1.65
CA LEU A 160 5.66 -8.00 -1.11
C LEU A 160 4.90 -8.80 -0.05
N LYS A 161 5.01 -8.33 1.19
CA LYS A 161 4.25 -8.83 2.34
C LYS A 161 2.96 -8.03 2.47
N PHE A 162 1.84 -8.73 2.54
CA PHE A 162 0.54 -8.09 2.66
C PHE A 162 0.38 -7.36 3.99
N HIS A 163 0.06 -6.08 3.90
CA HIS A 163 -0.18 -5.21 5.04
C HIS A 163 -1.14 -4.08 4.66
N ILE A 164 -1.77 -3.48 5.68
CA ILE A 164 -2.54 -2.25 5.58
C ILE A 164 -1.76 -1.17 6.32
N SER A 165 -1.34 -0.13 5.60
CA SER A 165 -0.65 1.01 6.22
C SER A 165 -1.65 1.85 7.02
N LEU A 166 -1.33 2.17 8.27
CA LEU A 166 -2.13 3.02 9.14
C LEU A 166 -1.58 4.44 9.24
N GLY A 167 -0.28 4.61 9.04
CA GLY A 167 0.37 5.92 9.13
C GLY A 167 1.88 5.85 8.92
N TYR A 168 2.47 7.00 8.62
CA TYR A 168 3.88 7.14 8.29
C TYR A 168 4.61 8.01 9.30
N LEU A 169 5.86 7.64 9.60
CA LEU A 169 6.74 8.39 10.50
C LEU A 169 7.11 9.73 9.86
N TYR A 170 6.83 10.85 10.51
CA TYR A 170 7.22 12.18 10.03
C TYR A 170 8.17 12.91 11.00
N LYS A 171 8.28 12.43 12.23
CA LYS A 171 9.18 12.96 13.25
C LYS A 171 9.91 11.82 13.96
N GLU A 172 11.22 11.96 14.15
CA GLU A 172 12.02 10.96 14.88
C GLU A 172 11.49 10.75 16.30
N ILE A 173 11.54 9.50 16.76
CA ILE A 173 11.16 9.14 18.13
C ILE A 173 12.41 9.27 18.99
N GLU A 174 12.44 10.28 19.84
CA GLU A 174 13.44 10.43 20.89
C GLU A 174 13.07 9.50 22.08
N GLY A 175 13.84 8.42 22.29
CA GLY A 175 13.61 7.44 23.36
C GLY A 175 12.91 6.14 22.95
N ASP A 176 12.63 5.25 23.91
CA ASP A 176 11.96 3.94 23.68
C ASP A 176 10.45 4.02 23.94
N LEU A 177 9.64 3.93 22.88
CA LEU A 177 8.18 3.80 22.99
C LEU A 177 7.79 2.32 23.09
N ASN A 178 7.60 1.82 24.31
CA ASN A 178 7.03 0.50 24.57
C ASN A 178 5.50 0.53 24.52
N TYR A 179 4.89 0.44 23.32
CA TYR A 179 3.44 0.24 23.21
C TYR A 179 3.09 -1.25 23.26
N ARG A 180 2.31 -1.66 24.29
CA ARG A 180 1.68 -2.98 24.36
C ARG A 180 0.34 -2.97 23.60
N TYR A 181 0.12 -4.04 22.84
CA TYR A 181 -0.95 -4.28 21.86
C TYR A 181 -2.37 -3.93 22.33
N MET A 182 -3.15 -3.30 21.45
CA MET A 182 -4.61 -3.37 21.52
C MET A 182 -5.08 -4.64 20.80
N ASN A 183 -5.69 -5.56 21.54
CA ASN A 183 -6.45 -6.65 20.97
C ASN A 183 -7.78 -6.09 20.46
N LEU A 184 -7.91 -5.89 19.16
CA LEU A 184 -9.22 -5.76 18.53
C LEU A 184 -9.88 -7.15 18.61
N LYS A 185 -10.74 -7.36 19.61
CA LYS A 185 -11.53 -8.59 19.70
C LYS A 185 -12.51 -8.60 18.53
N ASN A 186 -12.58 -9.74 17.84
CA ASN A 186 -13.59 -9.99 16.82
C ASN A 186 -14.98 -9.96 17.48
N GLY A 187 -15.87 -9.13 16.94
CA GLY A 187 -17.31 -9.40 17.01
C GLY A 187 -17.68 -10.49 16.01
#